data_AF-A0A2V8DCL5-F1
#
_entry.id   AF-A0A2V8DCL5-F1
#
_cell.length_a   1.000
_cell.length_b   1.000
_cell.length_c   1.000
_cell.angle_alpha   90.00
_cell.angle_beta   90.00
_cell.angle_gamma   90.00
#
_symmetry.space_group_name_H-M   'P 1'
#
loop_
_entity.id
_entity.type
_entity.pdbx_description
1 polymer ?
#
loop_
_entity_poly.entity_id
_entity_poly.type
_entity_poly.pdbx_seq_one_letter_code
_entity_poly.pdbx_strand_id
1 'polypeptide(L)'
;KGLGELTPDELASLFETRQRIGRNHYELAEHAWLAFRAPTPEALDALRQGDTSALPFLAPALDRFFQEYPWTRDGLSRTERRLLELADGDGIALWKAFPRMHDGEQVYYVTDASLAALAETLSCAVPPLLTFDLSTVEEVAY
;
A
#
# COMPACT_ATOMS: atom_id res chain seq x y z
N LYS A 1 -2.11 10.44 4.70
CA LYS A 1 -2.30 10.63 6.17
C LYS A 1 -3.73 10.28 6.53
N GLY A 2 -3.94 9.54 7.62
CA GLY A 2 -5.18 8.82 7.90
C GLY A 2 -5.86 9.20 9.22
N LEU A 3 -6.92 8.48 9.59
CA LEU A 3 -7.72 8.75 10.79
C LEU A 3 -6.90 8.70 12.09
N GLY A 4 -5.84 7.89 12.14
CA GLY A 4 -4.99 7.75 13.32
C GLY A 4 -4.06 8.94 13.60
N GLU A 5 -3.98 9.91 12.68
CA GLU A 5 -3.19 11.14 12.87
C GLU A 5 -4.04 12.32 13.36
N LEU A 6 -5.36 12.15 13.46
CA LEU A 6 -6.29 13.20 13.87
C LEU A 6 -6.36 13.30 15.39
N THR A 7 -6.44 14.53 15.89
CA THR A 7 -6.83 14.80 17.27
C THR A 7 -8.29 14.35 17.51
N PRO A 8 -8.70 14.15 18.78
CA PRO A 8 -10.08 13.79 19.10
C PRO A 8 -11.11 14.76 18.52
N ASP A 9 -10.85 16.07 18.57
CA ASP A 9 -11.77 17.09 18.07
C ASP A 9 -11.85 17.08 16.53
N GLU A 10 -10.72 16.89 15.84
CA GLU A 10 -10.71 16.73 14.38
C GLU A 10 -11.47 15.47 13.95
N LEU A 11 -11.27 14.35 14.62
CA LEU A 11 -11.99 13.11 14.35
C LEU A 11 -13.50 13.26 14.61
N ALA A 12 -13.88 13.91 15.72
CA ALA A 12 -15.28 14.18 16.05
C ALA A 12 -15.97 15.04 14.98
N SER A 13 -15.26 16.03 14.41
CA SER A 13 -15.80 16.88 13.35
C SER A 13 -16.21 16.10 12.09
N LEU A 14 -15.55 14.97 11.79
CA LEU A 14 -15.89 14.11 10.66
C LEU A 14 -17.24 13.43 10.83
N PHE A 15 -17.70 13.21 12.06
CA PHE A 15 -18.99 12.56 12.31
C PHE A 15 -20.15 13.34 11.68
N GLU A 16 -20.07 14.67 11.64
CA GLU A 16 -21.10 15.50 11.02
C GLU A 16 -21.09 15.45 9.49
N THR A 17 -19.99 15.00 8.89
CA THR A 17 -19.88 14.80 7.43
C THR A 17 -20.37 13.42 6.96
N ARG A 18 -20.84 12.58 7.89
CA ARG A 18 -21.32 11.23 7.56
C ARG A 18 -22.44 11.26 6.54
N GLN A 19 -22.40 10.31 5.62
CA GLN A 19 -23.43 10.14 4.60
C GLN A 19 -24.22 8.86 4.86
N ARG A 20 -25.51 8.89 4.51
CA ARG A 20 -26.35 7.71 4.58
C ARG A 20 -25.98 6.77 3.43
N ILE A 21 -25.65 5.53 3.75
CA ILE A 21 -25.43 4.48 2.75
C ILE A 21 -26.75 4.17 2.04
N GLY A 22 -26.72 4.26 0.71
CA GLY A 22 -27.86 4.03 -0.17
C GLY A 22 -27.67 2.83 -1.08
N ARG A 23 -28.69 2.55 -1.92
CA ARG A 23 -28.69 1.43 -2.87
C ARG A 23 -27.45 1.43 -3.79
N ASN A 24 -27.10 2.59 -4.35
CA ASN A 24 -25.94 2.75 -5.22
C ASN A 24 -24.60 2.34 -4.56
N HIS A 25 -24.44 2.59 -3.25
CA HIS A 25 -23.25 2.18 -2.52
C HIS A 25 -23.16 0.65 -2.41
N TYR A 26 -24.29 -0.01 -2.11
CA TYR A 26 -24.34 -1.47 -2.02
C TYR A 26 -24.13 -2.15 -3.37
N GLU A 27 -24.78 -1.66 -4.42
CA GLU A 27 -24.61 -2.17 -5.80
C GLU A 27 -23.16 -2.04 -6.26
N LEU A 28 -22.53 -0.88 -6.03
CA LEU A 28 -21.11 -0.68 -6.36
C LEU A 28 -20.20 -1.59 -5.52
N ALA A 29 -20.46 -1.73 -4.22
CA ALA A 29 -19.67 -2.60 -3.34
C ALA A 29 -19.76 -4.08 -3.74
N GLU A 30 -20.95 -4.56 -4.10
CA GLU A 30 -21.18 -5.93 -4.57
C GLU A 30 -20.44 -6.18 -5.88
N HIS A 31 -20.57 -5.30 -6.86
CA HIS A 31 -19.83 -5.40 -8.13
C HIS A 31 -18.32 -5.37 -7.90
N ALA A 32 -17.82 -4.49 -7.04
CA ALA A 32 -16.40 -4.40 -6.69
C ALA A 32 -15.89 -5.70 -6.06
N TRP A 33 -16.65 -6.30 -5.15
CA TRP A 33 -16.30 -7.56 -4.52
C TRP A 33 -16.27 -8.74 -5.49
N LEU A 34 -17.28 -8.83 -6.37
CA LEU A 34 -17.33 -9.87 -7.40
C LEU A 34 -16.16 -9.72 -8.39
N ALA A 35 -15.87 -8.50 -8.83
CA ALA A 35 -14.75 -8.20 -9.71
C ALA A 35 -13.39 -8.51 -9.04
N PHE A 36 -13.23 -8.17 -7.75
CA PHE A 36 -12.02 -8.46 -6.98
C PHE A 36 -11.73 -9.96 -6.85
N ARG A 37 -12.78 -10.78 -6.81
CA ARG A 37 -12.68 -12.24 -6.70
C ARG A 37 -12.60 -12.96 -8.04
N ALA A 38 -12.67 -12.23 -9.15
CA ALA A 38 -12.53 -12.81 -10.47
C ALA A 38 -11.13 -13.46 -10.62
N PRO A 39 -10.98 -14.50 -11.45
CA PRO A 39 -9.71 -15.18 -11.64
C PRO A 39 -8.64 -14.29 -12.29
N THR A 40 -9.05 -13.18 -12.91
CA THR A 40 -8.19 -12.26 -13.65
C THR A 40 -8.62 -10.81 -13.36
N PRO A 41 -7.69 -9.83 -13.41
CA PRO A 41 -7.92 -8.48 -12.89
C PRO A 41 -8.74 -7.56 -13.80
N GLU A 42 -9.07 -7.97 -15.02
CA GLU A 42 -9.68 -7.11 -16.06
C GLU A 42 -11.06 -6.60 -15.63
N ALA A 43 -11.85 -7.42 -14.91
CA ALA A 43 -13.15 -6.98 -14.40
C ALA A 43 -13.00 -5.86 -13.36
N LEU A 44 -11.99 -5.96 -12.50
CA LEU A 44 -11.70 -4.96 -11.48
C LEU A 44 -11.10 -3.70 -12.12
N ASP A 45 -10.32 -3.87 -13.19
CA ASP A 45 -9.78 -2.77 -14.00
C ASP A 45 -10.85 -1.98 -14.73
N ALA A 46 -11.81 -2.67 -15.35
CA ALA A 46 -12.97 -2.04 -15.96
C ALA A 46 -13.81 -1.30 -14.91
N LEU A 47 -13.98 -1.87 -13.71
CA LEU A 47 -14.74 -1.24 -12.63
C LEU A 47 -14.12 0.08 -12.15
N ARG A 48 -12.79 0.14 -11.93
CA ARG A 48 -12.13 1.38 -11.47
C ARG A 48 -12.16 2.49 -12.52
N GLN A 49 -12.34 2.15 -13.80
CA GLN A 49 -12.47 3.12 -14.90
C GLN A 49 -13.92 3.61 -15.09
N GLY A 50 -14.89 2.95 -14.43
CA GLY A 50 -16.30 3.34 -14.43
C GLY A 50 -16.64 4.41 -13.40
N ASP A 51 -17.94 4.60 -13.16
CA ASP A 51 -18.42 5.51 -12.11
C ASP A 51 -18.30 4.87 -10.72
N THR A 52 -17.31 5.33 -9.95
CA THR A 52 -17.14 4.95 -8.54
C THR A 52 -17.54 6.06 -7.57
N SER A 53 -18.34 7.04 -8.00
CA SER A 53 -18.67 8.23 -7.19
C SER A 53 -19.35 7.90 -5.86
N ALA A 54 -20.11 6.79 -5.79
CA ALA A 54 -20.73 6.31 -4.55
C ALA A 54 -19.69 5.80 -3.52
N LEU A 55 -18.52 5.36 -3.96
CA LEU A 55 -17.41 4.93 -3.11
C LEU A 55 -16.14 5.66 -3.58
N PRO A 56 -15.98 6.95 -3.23
CA PRO A 56 -15.01 7.84 -3.87
C PRO A 56 -13.54 7.43 -3.69
N PHE A 57 -13.25 6.63 -2.65
CA PHE A 57 -11.91 6.11 -2.39
C PHE A 57 -11.60 4.80 -3.13
N LEU A 58 -12.60 4.17 -3.78
CA LEU A 58 -12.45 2.86 -4.40
C LEU A 58 -11.49 2.90 -5.59
N ALA A 59 -11.72 3.76 -6.60
CA ALA A 59 -10.86 3.83 -7.77
C ALA A 59 -9.39 4.19 -7.41
N PRO A 60 -9.10 5.23 -6.58
CA PRO A 60 -7.73 5.52 -6.16
C PRO A 60 -7.06 4.36 -5.38
N ALA A 61 -7.81 3.63 -4.55
CA ALA A 61 -7.28 2.46 -3.84
C ALA A 61 -6.95 1.32 -4.81
N LEU A 62 -7.81 1.07 -5.81
CA LEU A 62 -7.56 0.07 -6.86
C LEU A 62 -6.38 0.45 -7.75
N ASP A 63 -6.25 1.72 -8.13
CA ASP A 63 -5.10 2.24 -8.88
C ASP A 63 -3.79 1.96 -8.16
N ARG A 64 -3.76 2.16 -6.84
CA ARG A 64 -2.58 1.87 -6.04
C ARG A 64 -2.36 0.36 -5.87
N PHE A 65 -3.42 -0.41 -5.65
CA PHE A 65 -3.36 -1.86 -5.52
C PHE A 65 -2.78 -2.53 -6.77
N PHE A 66 -3.20 -2.10 -7.97
CA PHE A 66 -2.66 -2.63 -9.22
C PHE A 66 -1.18 -2.36 -9.45
N GLN A 67 -0.61 -1.35 -8.79
CA GLN A 67 0.82 -1.11 -8.83
C GLN A 67 1.62 -2.16 -8.07
N GLU A 68 0.97 -3.05 -7.30
CA GLU A 68 1.61 -4.22 -6.69
C GLU A 68 1.65 -5.46 -7.58
N TYR A 69 0.99 -5.46 -8.74
CA TYR A 69 1.27 -6.48 -9.74
C TYR A 69 2.72 -6.33 -10.24
N PRO A 70 3.38 -7.45 -10.60
CA PRO A 70 4.73 -7.39 -11.14
C PRO A 70 4.73 -6.59 -12.44
N TRP A 71 5.57 -5.55 -12.50
CA TRP A 71 5.65 -4.73 -13.71
C TRP A 71 6.31 -5.53 -14.85
N THR A 72 5.85 -5.32 -16.07
CA THR A 72 6.35 -6.06 -17.25
C THR A 72 7.81 -5.81 -17.58
N ARG A 73 8.40 -4.71 -17.07
CA ARG A 73 9.78 -4.32 -17.36
C ARG A 73 10.84 -5.01 -16.49
N ASP A 74 10.53 -5.22 -15.20
CA ASP A 74 11.50 -5.64 -14.18
C ASP A 74 10.92 -6.68 -13.21
N GLY A 75 9.64 -7.03 -13.33
CA GLY A 75 8.95 -7.96 -12.44
C GLY A 75 8.65 -7.38 -11.05
N LEU A 76 9.03 -6.13 -10.76
CA LEU A 76 8.91 -5.55 -9.43
C LEU A 76 7.57 -4.85 -9.23
N SER A 77 7.00 -5.04 -8.05
CA SER A 77 5.93 -4.23 -7.50
C SER A 77 6.41 -2.78 -7.27
N ARG A 78 5.49 -1.83 -7.15
CA ARG A 78 5.84 -0.46 -6.73
C ARG A 78 6.49 -0.44 -5.35
N THR A 79 5.97 -1.22 -4.40
CA THR A 79 6.51 -1.24 -3.03
C THR A 79 7.90 -1.87 -2.98
N GLU A 80 8.12 -2.98 -3.70
CA GLU A 80 9.44 -3.61 -3.83
C GLU A 80 10.45 -2.62 -4.40
N ARG A 81 10.10 -1.97 -5.51
CA ARG A 81 10.97 -0.99 -6.15
C ARG A 81 11.30 0.18 -5.23
N ARG A 82 10.31 0.69 -4.49
CA ARG A 82 10.54 1.79 -3.55
C ARG A 82 11.52 1.41 -2.45
N LEU A 83 11.43 0.19 -1.91
CA LEU A 83 12.38 -0.28 -0.91
C LEU A 83 13.79 -0.42 -1.50
N LEU A 84 13.91 -0.98 -2.70
CA LEU A 84 15.19 -1.10 -3.40
C LEU A 84 15.81 0.28 -3.69
N GLU A 85 15.03 1.26 -4.13
CA GLU A 85 15.46 2.64 -4.33
C GLU A 85 15.94 3.31 -3.04
N LEU A 86 15.31 3.02 -1.90
CA LEU A 86 15.72 3.54 -0.60
C LEU A 86 16.98 2.86 -0.05
N ALA A 87 17.22 1.61 -0.44
CA ALA A 87 18.36 0.80 -0.02
C ALA A 87 19.58 0.91 -0.96
N ASP A 88 19.42 1.53 -2.13
CA ASP A 88 20.51 1.70 -3.10
C ASP A 88 21.69 2.48 -2.50
N GLY A 89 22.92 2.10 -2.87
CA GLY A 89 24.15 2.63 -2.29
C GLY A 89 24.56 1.96 -0.97
N ASP A 90 24.65 2.74 0.12
CA ASP A 90 25.17 2.30 1.42
C ASP A 90 24.15 1.51 2.27
N GLY A 91 22.98 1.17 1.71
CA GLY A 91 21.89 0.54 2.44
C GLY A 91 21.11 1.52 3.34
N ILE A 92 20.03 1.02 3.95
CA ILE A 92 19.21 1.78 4.87
C ILE A 92 18.65 0.86 5.96
N ALA A 93 18.67 1.33 7.21
CA ALA A 93 17.97 0.64 8.28
C ALA A 93 16.45 0.68 8.04
N LEU A 94 15.74 -0.43 8.19
CA LEU A 94 14.30 -0.51 7.88
C LEU A 94 13.45 0.54 8.61
N TRP A 95 13.77 0.83 9.86
CA TRP A 95 13.07 1.87 10.64
C TRP A 95 13.27 3.29 10.10
N LYS A 96 14.38 3.56 9.39
CA LYS A 96 14.62 4.81 8.64
C LYS A 96 13.95 4.79 7.27
N ALA A 97 13.81 3.62 6.64
CA ALA A 97 13.12 3.47 5.37
C ALA A 97 11.60 3.65 5.51
N PHE A 98 10.99 3.08 6.58
CA PHE A 98 9.55 3.09 6.82
C PHE A 98 8.86 4.46 6.64
N PRO A 99 9.30 5.56 7.28
CA PRO A 99 8.66 6.86 7.08
C PRO A 99 8.75 7.36 5.62
N ARG A 100 9.79 6.94 4.88
CA ARG A 100 10.04 7.34 3.47
C ARG A 100 9.37 6.44 2.44
N MET A 101 8.82 5.29 2.86
CA MET A 101 8.03 4.41 1.98
C MET A 101 6.77 5.11 1.44
N HIS A 102 6.31 6.14 2.15
CA HIS A 102 5.12 6.91 1.81
C HIS A 102 5.41 8.15 0.96
N ASP A 103 6.67 8.46 0.67
CA ASP A 103 7.02 9.61 -0.18
C ASP A 103 6.47 9.37 -1.59
N GLY A 104 5.67 10.31 -2.10
CA GLY A 104 5.02 10.17 -3.41
C GLY A 104 3.84 9.20 -3.46
N GLU A 105 3.39 8.68 -2.31
CA GLU A 105 2.14 7.93 -2.19
C GLU A 105 0.95 8.87 -1.99
N GLN A 106 -0.15 8.61 -2.70
CA GLN A 106 -1.41 9.34 -2.53
C GLN A 106 -2.28 8.71 -1.44
N VAL A 107 -2.07 7.43 -1.16
CA VAL A 107 -2.81 6.65 -0.16
C VAL A 107 -1.85 5.89 0.74
N TYR A 108 -2.22 5.67 2.00
CA TYR A 108 -1.43 4.84 2.90
C TYR A 108 -1.50 3.38 2.43
N TYR A 109 -0.35 2.69 2.38
CA TYR A 109 -0.27 1.33 1.83
C TYR A 109 0.58 0.37 2.67
N VAL A 110 1.74 0.82 3.13
CA VAL A 110 2.74 -0.02 3.79
C VAL A 110 2.70 0.17 5.30
N THR A 111 2.61 -0.94 6.04
CA THR A 111 2.88 -1.00 7.48
C THR A 111 4.31 -1.46 7.74
N ASP A 112 4.82 -1.23 8.95
CA ASP A 112 6.09 -1.75 9.43
C ASP A 112 6.20 -3.28 9.30
N ALA A 113 5.13 -4.00 9.66
CA ALA A 113 5.05 -5.45 9.51
C ALA A 113 5.13 -5.89 8.04
N SER A 114 4.39 -5.23 7.14
CA SER A 114 4.46 -5.54 5.71
C SER A 114 5.81 -5.20 5.10
N LEU A 115 6.47 -4.13 5.58
CA LEU A 115 7.81 -3.74 5.15
C LEU A 115 8.86 -4.77 5.58
N ALA A 116 8.78 -5.27 6.82
CA ALA A 116 9.66 -6.32 7.30
C ALA A 116 9.52 -7.60 6.47
N ALA A 117 8.29 -8.06 6.24
CA ALA A 117 8.01 -9.24 5.40
C ALA A 117 8.48 -9.06 3.94
N LEU A 118 8.35 -7.85 3.39
CA LEU A 118 8.84 -7.50 2.07
C LEU A 118 10.38 -7.62 1.99
N ALA A 119 11.09 -7.02 2.94
CA ALA A 119 12.54 -7.07 2.98
C ALA A 119 13.06 -8.50 3.10
N GLU A 120 12.42 -9.33 3.94
CA GLU A 120 12.72 -10.76 4.04
C GLU A 120 12.50 -11.47 2.70
N THR A 121 11.36 -11.24 2.04
CA THR A 121 11.05 -11.84 0.73
C THR A 121 12.12 -11.49 -0.31
N LEU A 122 12.50 -10.21 -0.41
CA LEU A 122 13.53 -9.74 -1.35
C LEU A 122 14.93 -10.30 -1.02
N SER A 123 15.20 -10.63 0.23
CA SER A 123 16.45 -11.28 0.64
C SER A 123 16.52 -12.77 0.31
N CYS A 124 15.36 -13.40 0.11
CA CYS A 124 15.24 -14.82 -0.25
C CYS A 124 15.06 -15.04 -1.76
N ALA A 125 14.95 -13.97 -2.56
CA ALA A 125 14.86 -14.06 -4.01
C ALA A 125 16.12 -14.69 -4.63
N VAL A 126 16.03 -15.12 -5.90
CA VAL A 126 17.16 -15.72 -6.64
C VAL A 126 17.42 -14.93 -7.94
N PRO A 127 18.53 -14.16 -8.02
CA PRO A 127 19.44 -13.81 -6.93
C PRO A 127 18.75 -12.91 -5.87
N PRO A 128 19.30 -12.81 -4.64
CA PRO A 128 18.75 -11.92 -3.63
C PRO A 128 18.84 -10.47 -4.11
N LEU A 129 17.76 -9.71 -3.91
CA LEU A 129 17.71 -8.29 -4.27
C LEU A 129 18.09 -7.38 -3.10
N LEU A 130 18.06 -7.90 -1.87
CA LEU A 130 18.54 -7.24 -0.65
C LEU A 130 19.34 -8.22 0.20
N THR A 131 20.22 -7.69 1.04
CA THR A 131 20.90 -8.45 2.10
C THR A 131 20.77 -7.70 3.41
N PHE A 132 20.64 -8.43 4.52
CA PHE A 132 20.65 -7.84 5.85
C PHE A 132 22.07 -7.81 6.39
N ASP A 133 22.50 -6.63 6.83
CA ASP A 133 23.65 -6.49 7.70
C ASP A 133 23.16 -6.47 9.16
N LEU A 134 23.52 -7.52 9.91
CA LEU A 134 23.15 -7.67 11.31
C LEU A 134 24.26 -7.22 12.27
N SER A 135 25.41 -6.74 11.74
CA SER A 135 26.55 -6.31 12.57
C SER A 135 26.26 -5.07 13.42
N THR A 136 25.21 -4.32 13.10
CA THR A 136 24.82 -3.08 13.80
C THR A 136 23.81 -3.28 14.94
N VAL A 137 23.32 -4.50 15.18
CA VAL A 137 22.30 -4.76 16.24
C VAL A 137 22.94 -4.80 17.64
N GLU A 138 24.26 -5.02 17.75
CA GLU A 138 24.95 -5.17 19.05
C GLU A 138 25.22 -3.85 19.79
N GLU A 139 25.10 -2.67 19.17
CA GLU A 139 25.42 -1.39 19.82
C GLU A 139 24.24 -0.74 20.59
N VAL A 140 23.05 -1.35 20.59
CA VAL A 140 21.88 -0.83 21.32
C VAL A 140 21.46 -1.79 22.43
N ALA A 141 22.40 -2.09 23.33
CA ALA A 141 22.11 -2.76 24.60
C ALA A 141 22.42 -1.82 25.77
N TYR A 142 21.36 -1.09 26.17
CA TYR A 142 21.12 -0.30 27.40
C TYR A 142 22.11 0.80 27.83
#